data_AF-A0A451CKH1-F1
#
_entry.id   AF-A0A451CKH1-F1
#
_cell.length_a   1.000
_cell.length_b   1.000
_cell.length_c   1.000
_cell.angle_alpha   90.00
_cell.angle_beta   90.00
_cell.angle_gamma   90.00
#
_symmetry.space_group_name_H-M   'P 1'
#
loop_
_entity.id
_entity.type
_entity.pdbx_description
1 polymer ?
#
loop_
_entity_poly.entity_id
_entity_poly.type
_entity_poly.pdbx_seq_one_letter_code
_entity_poly.pdbx_strand_id
1 'polypeptide(L)'
;MTRRSEARSRWYISLLDYHNRSDIINDMSIHRVVLDTNIPVAASRSCLGASFALLRALRNGRYRALVSVPLMLEYEAVLHRPEQLAASGRNAAQTDAFLDALCLCIEPVQLHYLWRPQLRDPADEMVLETALNGHADALITLNVGDFAAAANFHLPVITPAAFVRLLQE
;
A
#
# COMPACT_ATOMS: atom_id res chain seq x y z
N MET A 1 -42.78 -5.54 -53.75
CA MET A 1 -41.41 -5.74 -54.26
C MET A 1 -40.90 -4.38 -54.71
N THR A 2 -39.80 -3.78 -54.22
CA THR A 2 -38.64 -4.28 -53.44
C THR A 2 -37.91 -3.02 -52.90
N ARG A 3 -37.78 -2.75 -51.58
CA ARG A 3 -36.79 -3.19 -50.57
C ARG A 3 -35.35 -2.66 -50.71
N ARG A 4 -34.80 -2.21 -49.55
CA ARG A 4 -33.38 -2.02 -49.12
C ARG A 4 -32.69 -0.71 -49.56
N SER A 5 -31.80 -0.07 -48.79
CA SER A 5 -31.12 -0.34 -47.50
C SER A 5 -30.38 0.92 -47.01
N GLU A 6 -29.91 0.88 -45.76
CA GLU A 6 -28.75 1.61 -45.19
C GLU A 6 -28.96 3.09 -44.80
N ALA A 7 -29.30 3.41 -43.55
CA ALA A 7 -28.48 3.26 -42.33
C ALA A 7 -27.08 3.90 -42.46
N ARG A 8 -27.00 5.23 -42.47
CA ARG A 8 -25.73 5.96 -42.30
C ARG A 8 -25.98 7.44 -42.04
N SER A 9 -26.19 7.83 -40.78
CA SER A 9 -26.05 9.23 -40.29
C SER A 9 -26.25 9.31 -38.76
N ARG A 10 -25.36 8.66 -37.98
CA ARG A 10 -25.27 8.85 -36.51
C ARG A 10 -23.80 8.96 -36.05
N TRP A 11 -23.00 9.74 -36.77
CA TRP A 11 -21.59 10.04 -36.39
C TRP A 11 -21.37 11.52 -36.03
N TYR A 12 -22.43 12.22 -35.62
CA TYR A 12 -22.32 13.53 -35.01
C TYR A 12 -23.24 13.52 -33.81
N ILE A 13 -22.73 13.92 -32.64
CA ILE A 13 -23.38 13.91 -31.32
C ILE A 13 -23.27 12.57 -30.56
N SER A 14 -22.09 12.34 -30.00
CA SER A 14 -21.94 11.84 -28.63
C SER A 14 -20.50 12.07 -28.16
N LEU A 15 -20.07 13.34 -28.14
CA LEU A 15 -18.78 13.77 -27.59
C LEU A 15 -18.93 14.36 -26.17
N LEU A 16 -20.04 14.08 -25.48
CA LEU A 16 -20.35 14.65 -24.15
C LEU A 16 -20.97 13.64 -23.18
N ASP A 17 -20.55 12.37 -23.25
CA ASP A 17 -20.83 11.40 -22.17
C ASP A 17 -19.58 10.54 -21.89
N TYR A 18 -18.41 11.18 -21.88
CA TYR A 18 -17.14 10.57 -21.49
C TYR A 18 -16.76 10.98 -20.05
N HIS A 19 -17.72 10.93 -19.12
CA HIS A 19 -17.49 11.30 -17.72
C HIS A 19 -18.06 10.32 -16.69
N ASN A 20 -18.42 9.09 -17.08
CA ASN A 20 -18.85 8.11 -16.08
C ASN A 20 -18.43 6.66 -16.41
N ARG A 21 -17.13 6.47 -16.65
CA ARG A 21 -16.49 5.14 -16.66
C ARG A 21 -15.45 4.98 -15.55
N SER A 22 -15.06 6.07 -14.92
CA SER A 22 -14.08 6.10 -13.82
C SER A 22 -14.66 5.53 -12.52
N ASP A 23 -15.95 5.80 -12.27
CA ASP A 23 -16.59 5.43 -11.01
C ASP A 23 -16.94 3.94 -10.92
N ILE A 24 -17.14 3.26 -12.06
CA ILE A 24 -17.41 1.81 -12.11
C ILE A 24 -16.11 0.99 -12.01
N ILE A 25 -14.96 1.55 -12.38
CA ILE A 25 -13.65 0.88 -12.28
C ILE A 25 -13.06 1.05 -10.87
N ASN A 26 -13.33 2.19 -10.21
CA ASN A 26 -12.90 2.43 -8.82
C ASN A 26 -13.60 1.53 -7.80
N ASP A 27 -14.77 0.97 -8.11
CA ASP A 27 -15.52 0.03 -7.25
C ASP A 27 -14.96 -1.42 -7.31
N MET A 28 -13.94 -1.68 -8.12
CA MET A 28 -13.35 -3.02 -8.29
C MET A 28 -11.83 -3.08 -8.13
N SER A 29 -11.16 -1.96 -7.86
CA SER A 29 -9.71 -1.95 -7.66
C SER A 29 -9.34 -2.27 -6.22
N ILE A 30 -8.71 -3.43 -6.00
CA ILE A 30 -8.09 -3.76 -4.72
C ILE A 30 -7.03 -2.70 -4.37
N HIS A 31 -7.15 -2.07 -3.20
CA HIS A 31 -6.19 -1.05 -2.77
C HIS A 31 -4.77 -1.62 -2.74
N ARG A 32 -3.82 -0.89 -3.30
CA ARG A 32 -2.39 -1.18 -3.29
C ARG A 32 -1.71 -0.15 -2.41
N VAL A 33 -1.14 -0.58 -1.29
CA VAL A 33 -0.57 0.36 -0.31
C VAL A 33 0.82 -0.06 0.11
N VAL A 34 1.64 0.89 0.52
CA VAL A 34 2.90 0.61 1.22
C VAL A 34 2.67 0.74 2.71
N LEU A 35 3.18 -0.21 3.48
CA LEU A 35 3.22 -0.11 4.94
C LEU A 35 4.57 0.46 5.35
N ASP A 36 4.57 1.47 6.20
CA ASP A 36 5.78 1.92 6.87
C ASP A 36 6.26 0.83 7.86
N THR A 37 7.56 0.81 8.18
CA THR A 37 8.22 -0.12 9.09
C THR A 37 7.62 -0.13 10.49
N ASN A 38 7.07 1.01 10.95
CA ASN A 38 6.37 1.06 12.23
C ASN A 38 5.08 0.22 12.27
N ILE A 39 4.51 -0.17 11.13
CA ILE A 39 3.28 -0.96 11.05
C ILE A 39 3.51 -2.44 11.44
N PRO A 40 4.42 -3.20 10.80
CA PRO A 40 4.70 -4.57 11.22
C PRO A 40 5.25 -4.62 12.66
N VAL A 41 5.99 -3.60 13.10
CA VAL A 41 6.43 -3.46 14.51
C VAL A 41 5.24 -3.28 15.46
N ALA A 42 4.31 -2.37 15.18
CA ALA A 42 3.14 -2.19 16.03
C ALA A 42 2.25 -3.45 16.04
N ALA A 43 2.10 -4.11 14.89
CA ALA A 43 1.34 -5.34 14.76
C ALA A 43 2.00 -6.54 15.46
N SER A 44 3.33 -6.57 15.55
CA SER A 44 4.04 -7.63 16.28
C SER A 44 3.84 -7.53 17.78
N ARG A 45 3.64 -6.32 18.30
CA ARG A 45 3.50 -6.01 19.74
C ARG A 45 2.08 -6.15 20.29
N SER A 46 1.04 -6.05 19.46
CA SER A 46 -0.35 -6.14 19.93
C SER A 46 -1.29 -6.68 18.87
N CYS A 47 -2.11 -7.66 19.24
CA CYS A 47 -3.14 -8.25 18.37
C CYS A 47 -4.49 -7.49 18.37
N LEU A 48 -4.63 -6.44 19.21
CA LEU A 48 -5.86 -5.65 19.33
C LEU A 48 -5.80 -4.33 18.56
N GLY A 49 -4.61 -3.93 18.08
CA GLY A 49 -4.39 -2.64 17.42
C GLY A 49 -4.75 -2.62 15.93
N ALA A 50 -4.90 -1.41 15.40
CA ALA A 50 -5.18 -1.18 13.98
C ALA A 50 -4.12 -1.79 13.05
N SER A 51 -2.84 -1.74 13.40
CA SER A 51 -1.76 -2.33 12.60
C SER A 51 -1.90 -3.86 12.47
N PHE A 52 -2.34 -4.56 13.53
CA PHE A 52 -2.60 -5.99 13.44
C PHE A 52 -3.87 -6.29 12.64
N ALA A 53 -4.90 -5.45 12.75
CA ALA A 53 -6.09 -5.54 11.90
C ALA A 53 -5.73 -5.40 10.41
N LEU A 54 -4.79 -4.52 10.07
CA LEU A 54 -4.27 -4.40 8.70
C LEU A 54 -3.57 -5.67 8.24
N LEU A 55 -2.66 -6.25 9.01
CA LEU A 55 -2.01 -7.51 8.61
C LEU A 55 -3.02 -8.66 8.44
N ARG A 56 -4.08 -8.70 9.24
CA ARG A 56 -5.18 -9.66 9.05
C ARG A 56 -5.94 -9.40 7.75
N ALA A 57 -6.22 -8.13 7.44
CA ALA A 57 -6.89 -7.75 6.19
C ALA A 57 -6.02 -8.05 4.96
N LEU A 58 -4.70 -7.82 5.05
CA LEU A 58 -3.72 -8.21 4.04
C LEU A 58 -3.74 -9.72 3.77
N ARG A 59 -3.62 -10.52 4.84
CA ARG A 59 -3.66 -11.99 4.76
C ARG A 59 -4.96 -12.50 4.13
N ASN A 60 -6.07 -11.79 4.36
CA ASN A 60 -7.38 -12.12 3.79
C ASN A 60 -7.58 -11.55 2.37
N GLY A 61 -6.56 -10.92 1.78
CA GLY A 61 -6.62 -10.37 0.43
C GLY A 61 -7.53 -9.16 0.26
N ARG A 62 -7.82 -8.41 1.34
CA ARG A 62 -8.66 -7.20 1.27
C ARG A 62 -7.94 -6.00 0.62
N TYR A 63 -6.62 -6.06 0.57
CA TYR A 63 -5.75 -5.10 -0.11
C TYR A 63 -4.42 -5.78 -0.47
N ARG A 64 -3.57 -5.12 -1.25
CA ARG A 64 -2.20 -5.53 -1.57
C ARG A 64 -1.19 -4.64 -0.86
N ALA A 65 -0.26 -5.25 -0.14
CA ALA A 65 0.88 -4.55 0.44
C ALA A 65 2.05 -4.60 -0.54
N LEU A 66 2.48 -3.45 -1.01
CA LEU A 66 3.62 -3.27 -1.90
C LEU A 66 4.90 -3.17 -1.07
N VAL A 67 5.89 -4.00 -1.37
CA VAL A 67 7.14 -4.04 -0.61
C VAL A 67 8.32 -4.25 -1.56
N SER A 68 9.34 -3.40 -1.45
CA SER A 68 10.61 -3.57 -2.17
C SER A 68 11.59 -4.42 -1.35
N VAL A 69 12.66 -4.92 -1.98
CA VAL A 69 13.71 -5.67 -1.28
C VAL A 69 14.33 -4.86 -0.13
N PRO A 70 14.75 -3.58 -0.31
CA PRO A 70 15.29 -2.79 0.80
C PRO A 70 14.30 -2.63 1.97
N LEU A 71 13.02 -2.41 1.67
CA LEU A 71 12.00 -2.27 2.71
C LEU A 71 11.79 -3.57 3.49
N MET A 72 11.82 -4.72 2.82
CA MET A 72 11.73 -6.03 3.48
C MET A 72 12.94 -6.29 4.39
N LEU A 73 14.15 -5.93 3.95
CA LEU A 73 15.36 -6.04 4.76
C LEU A 73 15.32 -5.11 5.97
N GLU A 74 14.74 -3.92 5.84
CA GLU A 74 14.53 -3.00 6.97
C GLU A 74 13.54 -3.59 7.98
N TYR A 75 12.45 -4.21 7.52
CA TYR A 75 11.52 -4.92 8.42
C TYR A 75 12.24 -6.01 9.21
N GLU A 76 13.03 -6.83 8.52
CA GLU A 76 13.82 -7.88 9.14
C GLU A 76 14.79 -7.29 10.17
N ALA A 77 15.59 -6.30 9.79
CA ALA A 77 16.56 -5.67 10.68
C ALA A 77 15.91 -5.05 11.92
N VAL A 78 14.76 -4.35 11.76
CA VAL A 78 14.05 -3.69 12.86
C VAL A 78 13.39 -4.69 13.80
N LEU A 79 12.70 -5.70 13.27
CA LEU A 79 12.01 -6.68 14.10
C LEU A 79 12.95 -7.60 14.89
N HIS A 80 14.19 -7.76 14.41
CA HIS A 80 15.24 -8.51 15.10
C HIS A 80 15.98 -7.71 16.18
N ARG A 81 15.73 -6.40 16.32
CA ARG A 81 16.40 -5.62 17.35
C ARG A 81 16.01 -6.14 18.75
N PRO A 82 16.96 -6.24 19.70
CA PRO A 82 16.70 -6.81 21.03
C PRO A 82 15.50 -6.19 21.75
N GLU A 83 15.30 -4.88 21.63
CA GLU A 83 14.18 -4.16 22.23
C GLU A 83 12.82 -4.52 21.60
N GLN A 84 12.79 -4.84 20.30
CA GLN A 84 11.55 -5.26 19.62
C GLN A 84 11.19 -6.72 19.94
N LEU A 85 12.20 -7.60 20.02
CA LEU A 85 12.00 -8.97 20.50
C LEU A 85 11.47 -8.99 21.93
N ALA A 86 12.08 -8.19 22.83
CA ALA A 86 11.62 -8.04 24.20
C ALA A 86 10.20 -7.47 24.29
N ALA A 87 9.88 -6.43 23.50
CA ALA A 87 8.57 -5.78 23.53
C ALA A 87 7.45 -6.63 22.90
N SER A 88 7.76 -7.49 21.93
CA SER A 88 6.80 -8.39 21.29
C SER A 88 6.67 -9.74 22.01
N GLY A 89 7.62 -10.09 22.87
CA GLY A 89 7.70 -11.40 23.52
C GLY A 89 8.07 -12.53 22.56
N ARG A 90 8.58 -12.21 21.36
CA ARG A 90 9.00 -13.19 20.35
C ARG A 90 10.49 -13.48 20.46
N ASN A 91 10.88 -14.70 20.12
CA ASN A 91 12.27 -15.02 19.79
C ASN A 91 12.53 -14.81 18.29
N ALA A 92 13.81 -14.88 17.89
CA ALA A 92 14.22 -14.68 16.50
C ALA A 92 13.48 -15.63 15.52
N ALA A 93 13.42 -16.92 15.81
CA ALA A 93 12.73 -17.89 14.94
C ALA A 93 11.22 -17.61 14.76
N GLN A 94 10.55 -17.07 15.78
CA GLN A 94 9.16 -16.63 15.67
C GLN A 94 9.02 -15.34 14.85
N THR A 95 10.02 -14.46 14.90
CA THR A 95 10.11 -13.27 14.05
C THR A 95 10.34 -13.67 12.59
N ASP A 96 11.26 -14.60 12.32
CA ASP A 96 11.50 -15.16 10.99
C ASP A 96 10.21 -15.75 10.40
N ALA A 97 9.53 -16.61 11.16
CA ALA A 97 8.26 -17.21 10.72
C ALA A 97 7.16 -16.17 10.44
N PHE A 98 7.17 -15.05 11.17
CA PHE A 98 6.25 -13.93 10.92
C PHE A 98 6.61 -13.19 9.62
N LEU A 99 7.90 -12.93 9.37
CA LEU A 99 8.39 -12.30 8.15
C LEU A 99 8.14 -13.19 6.93
N ASP A 100 8.37 -14.50 7.03
CA ASP A 100 8.05 -15.47 5.98
C ASP A 100 6.56 -15.46 5.63
N ALA A 101 5.68 -15.44 6.65
CA ALA A 101 4.24 -15.36 6.43
C ALA A 101 3.83 -14.03 5.78
N LEU A 102 4.50 -12.93 6.13
CA LEU A 102 4.28 -11.62 5.50
C LEU A 102 4.72 -11.65 4.03
N CYS A 103 5.90 -12.22 3.73
CA CYS A 103 6.43 -12.40 2.37
C CYS A 103 5.45 -13.10 1.43
N LEU A 104 4.70 -14.08 1.94
CA LEU A 104 3.68 -14.80 1.16
C LEU A 104 2.46 -13.94 0.80
N CYS A 105 2.24 -12.81 1.49
CA CYS A 105 1.06 -11.97 1.32
C CYS A 105 1.34 -10.65 0.56
N ILE A 106 2.60 -10.25 0.43
CA ILE A 106 3.01 -8.98 -0.19
C ILE A 106 3.17 -9.11 -1.71
N GLU A 107 3.12 -7.98 -2.40
CA GLU A 107 3.45 -7.83 -3.80
C GLU A 107 4.82 -7.13 -3.93
N PRO A 108 5.81 -7.75 -4.58
CA PRO A 108 7.15 -7.18 -4.68
C PRO A 108 7.18 -5.99 -5.64
N VAL A 109 7.89 -4.93 -5.25
CA VAL A 109 8.15 -3.76 -6.10
C VAL A 109 9.63 -3.72 -6.49
N GLN A 110 9.88 -3.65 -7.79
CA GLN A 110 11.21 -3.39 -8.31
C GLN A 110 11.46 -1.87 -8.30
N LEU A 111 12.53 -1.45 -7.64
CA LEU A 111 12.95 -0.06 -7.65
C LEU A 111 13.77 0.20 -8.93
N HIS A 112 13.32 1.12 -9.77
CA HIS A 112 14.01 1.45 -11.03
C HIS A 112 14.96 2.63 -10.89
N TYR A 113 14.71 3.52 -9.92
CA TYR A 113 15.49 4.72 -9.67
C TYR A 113 15.57 4.96 -8.16
N LEU A 114 16.79 5.19 -7.66
CA LEU A 114 17.03 5.73 -6.32
C LEU A 114 17.15 7.23 -6.46
N TRP A 115 16.34 7.99 -5.74
CA TRP A 115 16.29 9.45 -5.86
C TRP A 115 17.18 10.12 -4.81
N ARG A 116 17.45 11.42 -4.99
CA ARG A 116 18.08 12.20 -3.92
C ARG A 116 17.11 12.33 -2.75
N PRO A 117 17.58 12.27 -1.48
CA PRO A 117 16.70 12.33 -0.32
C PRO A 117 15.69 13.49 -0.38
N GLN A 118 14.41 13.17 -0.26
CA GLN A 118 13.27 14.09 -0.22
C GLN A 118 12.69 14.25 1.20
N LEU A 119 12.94 13.28 2.07
CA LEU A 119 12.49 13.17 3.45
C LEU A 119 13.59 13.64 4.41
N ARG A 120 13.14 13.92 5.63
CA ARG A 120 14.03 14.36 6.71
C ARG A 120 14.87 13.21 7.25
N ASP A 121 14.29 12.01 7.34
CA ASP A 121 15.00 10.79 7.72
C ASP A 121 15.34 9.99 6.46
N PRO A 122 16.63 9.79 6.14
CA PRO A 122 17.06 8.97 5.02
C PRO A 122 16.56 7.51 5.09
N ALA A 123 16.25 6.99 6.28
CA ALA A 123 15.71 5.63 6.44
C ALA A 123 14.29 5.51 5.89
N ASP A 124 13.51 6.60 5.90
CA ASP A 124 12.12 6.59 5.42
C ASP A 124 12.03 6.68 3.89
N GLU A 125 13.12 7.05 3.20
CA GLU A 125 13.17 7.20 1.74
C GLU A 125 12.72 5.92 1.04
N MET A 126 13.20 4.77 1.51
CA MET A 126 12.89 3.49 0.88
C MET A 126 11.39 3.17 0.91
N VAL A 127 10.66 3.67 1.92
CA VAL A 127 9.19 3.52 2.02
C VAL A 127 8.52 4.36 0.95
N LEU A 128 8.91 5.63 0.81
CA LEU A 128 8.39 6.53 -0.22
C LEU A 128 8.75 6.05 -1.63
N GLU A 129 10.00 5.65 -1.87
CA GLU A 129 10.46 5.11 -3.14
C GLU A 129 9.67 3.85 -3.55
N THR A 130 9.41 2.96 -2.60
CA THR A 130 8.56 1.78 -2.84
C THR A 130 7.15 2.19 -3.26
N ALA A 131 6.58 3.20 -2.61
CA ALA A 131 5.22 3.66 -2.92
C ALA A 131 5.14 4.26 -4.32
N LEU A 132 6.13 5.07 -4.71
CA LEU A 132 6.15 5.72 -6.01
C LEU A 132 6.45 4.75 -7.15
N ASN A 133 7.45 3.87 -7.01
CA ASN A 133 7.77 2.86 -8.04
C ASN A 133 6.66 1.81 -8.17
N GLY A 134 5.95 1.52 -7.07
CA GLY A 134 4.87 0.54 -7.04
C GLY A 134 3.49 1.09 -7.41
N HIS A 135 3.39 2.38 -7.72
CA HIS A 135 2.12 3.08 -7.95
C HIS A 135 1.10 2.84 -6.83
N ALA A 136 1.53 3.05 -5.59
CA ALA A 136 0.68 2.87 -4.42
C ALA A 136 -0.46 3.90 -4.40
N ASP A 137 -1.65 3.45 -4.02
CA ASP A 137 -2.82 4.29 -3.76
C ASP A 137 -2.66 5.06 -2.45
N ALA A 138 -1.88 4.54 -1.49
CA ALA A 138 -1.57 5.20 -0.22
C ALA A 138 -0.31 4.64 0.45
N LEU A 139 0.30 5.45 1.32
CA LEU A 139 1.31 5.06 2.31
C LEU A 139 0.66 5.03 3.70
N ILE A 140 0.81 3.91 4.40
CA ILE A 140 0.25 3.71 5.73
C ILE A 140 1.35 3.85 6.79
N THR A 141 1.22 4.81 7.70
CA THR A 141 2.22 5.08 8.75
C THR A 141 1.57 5.56 10.05
N LEU A 142 2.23 5.33 11.18
CA LEU A 142 1.91 5.97 12.46
C LEU A 142 2.47 7.40 12.56
N ASN A 143 3.46 7.76 11.72
CA ASN A 143 4.19 9.02 11.77
C ASN A 143 3.92 9.88 10.52
N VAL A 144 2.66 10.24 10.29
CA VAL A 144 2.21 10.96 9.07
C VAL A 144 3.05 12.23 8.79
N GLY A 145 3.54 12.91 9.84
CA GLY A 145 4.36 14.12 9.71
C GLY A 145 5.74 13.89 9.07
N ASP A 146 6.32 12.70 9.24
CA ASP A 146 7.65 12.38 8.68
C ASP A 146 7.59 12.24 7.15
N PHE A 147 6.41 11.93 6.62
CA PHE A 147 6.13 11.77 5.19
C PHE A 147 5.46 12.98 4.54
N ALA A 148 5.58 14.19 5.12
CA ALA A 148 4.95 15.39 4.55
C ALA A 148 5.34 15.66 3.08
N ALA A 149 6.54 15.27 2.65
CA ALA A 149 6.99 15.44 1.26
C ALA A 149 6.23 14.56 0.26
N ALA A 150 5.53 13.51 0.71
CA ALA A 150 4.71 12.64 -0.15
C ALA A 150 3.59 13.42 -0.87
N ALA A 151 3.13 14.53 -0.28
CA ALA A 151 2.16 15.43 -0.90
C ALA A 151 2.64 15.99 -2.26
N ASN A 152 3.94 16.19 -2.45
CA ASN A 152 4.51 16.65 -3.74
C ASN A 152 4.30 15.63 -4.87
N PHE A 153 4.04 14.37 -4.53
CA PHE A 153 3.82 13.27 -5.45
C PHE A 153 2.35 12.85 -5.52
N HIS A 154 1.43 13.60 -4.90
CA HIS A 154 0.01 13.26 -4.80
C HIS A 154 -0.24 11.89 -4.15
N LEU A 155 0.68 11.42 -3.30
CA LEU A 155 0.57 10.16 -2.57
C LEU A 155 -0.14 10.40 -1.22
N PRO A 156 -1.34 9.85 -0.99
CA PRO A 156 -2.00 9.94 0.30
C PRO A 156 -1.19 9.23 1.39
N VAL A 157 -0.99 9.92 2.52
CA VAL A 157 -0.40 9.34 3.73
C VAL A 157 -1.48 9.23 4.79
N ILE A 158 -1.78 8.01 5.22
CA ILE A 158 -2.92 7.73 6.08
C ILE A 158 -2.54 6.89 7.29
N THR A 159 -3.27 7.08 8.39
CA THR A 159 -3.05 6.27 9.60
C THR A 159 -3.65 4.88 9.46
N PRO A 160 -3.17 3.88 10.22
CA PRO A 160 -3.75 2.54 10.20
C PRO A 160 -5.23 2.51 10.54
N ALA A 161 -5.65 3.32 11.53
CA ALA A 161 -7.05 3.39 11.93
C ALA A 161 -7.95 3.95 10.82
N ALA A 162 -7.48 4.97 10.09
CA ALA A 162 -8.21 5.50 8.95
C ALA A 162 -8.33 4.48 7.83
N PHE A 163 -7.24 3.78 7.50
CA PHE A 163 -7.27 2.77 6.44
C PHE A 163 -8.14 1.56 6.79
N VAL A 164 -8.13 1.11 8.05
CA VAL A 164 -9.04 0.05 8.52
C VAL A 164 -10.51 0.43 8.31
N ARG A 165 -10.89 1.69 8.56
CA ARG A 165 -12.26 2.16 8.34
C ARG A 165 -12.62 2.18 6.87
N LEU A 166 -11.71 2.66 6.02
CA LEU A 166 -11.89 2.65 4.56
C LEU A 166 -12.09 1.24 4.02
N LEU A 167 -11.40 0.23 4.58
CA LEU A 167 -11.61 -1.17 4.20
C LEU A 167 -12.95 -1.75 4.68
N GLN A 168 -13.69 -1.10 5.58
CA GLN A 168 -14.97 -1.60 6.12
C GLN A 168 -16.20 -1.05 5.39
N GLU A 169 -16.01 0.01 4.62
CA GLU A 169 -17.01 0.62 3.73
C GLU A 169 -17.16 -0.22 2.46
#